data_AF-A0A8T5DP09-F1
#
_entry.id   AF-A0A8T5DP09-F1
#
_cell.length_a   1.000
_cell.length_b   1.000
_cell.length_c   1.000
_cell.angle_alpha   90.00
_cell.angle_beta   90.00
_cell.angle_gamma   90.00
#
_symmetry.space_group_name_H-M   'P 1'
#
loop_
_entity.id
_entity.type
_entity.pdbx_description
1 polymer ?
#
loop_
_entity_poly.entity_id
_entity_poly.type
_entity_poly.pdbx_seq_one_letter_code
_entity_poly.pdbx_strand_id
1 'polypeptide(L)'
;MNKGPAVADFWNSAELTSGCISCGKHYFYIDWDGNIMPCVFIPYYQDNLKDLYANGKSIMDAMFSDLFTKGRAWQKDNFTKKDGKVRNLMMPCLVRDNHKDFVSIVKSCEGVKGEDQAATDALNSDEYHADLEQFDEDLKKIEDPYWEEHYEMKDSEENSSEAEKSAEKGTMEEE
;
A
#
# COMPACT_ATOMS: atom_id res chain seq x y z
N MET A 1 17.93 12.79 -23.37
CA MET A 1 18.47 13.03 -22.02
C MET A 1 18.78 11.68 -21.39
N ASN A 2 20.05 11.42 -21.07
CA ASN A 2 20.46 10.19 -20.40
C ASN A 2 20.20 10.37 -18.90
N LYS A 3 18.95 10.15 -18.46
CA LYS A 3 18.65 10.13 -17.03
C LYS A 3 19.20 8.81 -16.49
N GLY A 4 20.03 8.88 -15.44
CA GLY A 4 20.57 7.68 -14.79
C GLY A 4 19.47 6.74 -14.27
N PRO A 5 19.83 5.56 -13.73
CA PRO A 5 18.83 4.63 -13.22
C PRO A 5 17.98 5.30 -12.13
N ALA A 6 16.67 5.04 -12.17
CA ALA A 6 15.76 5.47 -11.12
C ALA A 6 16.16 4.78 -9.80
N VAL A 7 16.28 5.56 -8.73
CA VAL A 7 16.49 5.05 -7.37
C VAL A 7 15.11 4.95 -6.73
N ALA A 8 14.77 3.76 -6.25
CA ALA A 8 13.54 3.48 -5.55
C ALA A 8 13.87 2.68 -4.30
N ASP A 9 13.12 2.92 -3.22
CA ASP A 9 13.15 2.10 -2.03
C ASP A 9 11.78 1.45 -1.76
N PHE A 10 11.70 0.61 -0.73
CA PHE A 10 10.54 -0.22 -0.45
C PHE A 10 9.36 0.53 0.19
N TRP A 11 9.56 1.74 0.71
CA TRP A 11 8.58 2.51 1.49
C TRP A 11 8.22 3.86 0.86
N ASN A 12 9.21 4.62 0.39
CA ASN A 12 9.03 6.03 0.01
C ASN A 12 8.87 6.23 -1.51
N SER A 13 8.66 5.17 -2.28
CA SER A 13 8.60 5.23 -3.75
C SER A 13 7.32 4.58 -4.30
N ALA A 14 6.25 4.60 -3.51
CA ALA A 14 4.98 3.96 -3.88
C ALA A 14 4.28 4.66 -5.05
N GLU A 15 4.56 5.93 -5.33
CA GLU A 15 4.16 6.64 -6.54
C GLU A 15 4.65 5.96 -7.82
N LEU A 16 5.81 5.29 -7.79
CA LEU A 16 6.32 4.52 -8.94
C LEU A 16 5.55 3.21 -9.17
N THR A 17 4.84 2.72 -8.15
CA THR A 17 4.17 1.42 -8.14
C THR A 17 2.66 1.50 -7.86
N SER A 18 2.13 2.73 -7.82
CA SER A 18 0.74 3.04 -7.47
C SER A 18 0.32 2.43 -6.12
N GLY A 19 1.10 2.71 -5.08
CA GLY A 19 0.89 2.18 -3.72
C GLY A 19 1.68 0.89 -3.44
N CYS A 20 1.47 0.33 -2.25
CA CYS A 20 2.17 -0.88 -1.82
C CYS A 20 1.99 -2.05 -2.81
N ILE A 21 3.03 -2.88 -2.92
CA ILE A 21 3.08 -4.03 -3.84
C ILE A 21 2.88 -5.40 -3.16
N SER A 22 2.68 -5.41 -1.84
CA SER A 22 2.49 -6.61 -1.01
C SER A 22 1.19 -7.36 -1.35
N CYS A 23 0.94 -8.46 -0.61
CA CYS A 23 -0.30 -9.24 -0.70
C CYS A 23 -0.52 -9.84 -2.10
N GLY A 24 0.57 -10.11 -2.83
CA GLY A 24 0.50 -10.68 -4.17
C GLY A 24 -0.02 -9.72 -5.24
N LYS A 25 -0.05 -8.40 -4.99
CA LYS A 25 -0.31 -7.41 -6.05
C LYS A 25 0.79 -7.46 -7.11
N HIS A 26 2.05 -7.36 -6.67
CA HIS A 26 3.22 -7.66 -7.49
C HIS A 26 4.28 -8.50 -6.77
N TYR A 27 4.17 -8.62 -5.45
CA TYR A 27 5.17 -9.29 -4.61
C TYR A 27 4.50 -9.99 -3.41
N PHE A 28 5.12 -11.08 -2.98
CA PHE A 28 4.88 -11.77 -1.72
C PHE A 28 6.18 -12.47 -1.30
N TYR A 29 6.25 -12.89 -0.05
CA TYR A 29 7.45 -13.48 0.54
C TYR A 29 7.20 -14.95 0.90
N ILE A 30 8.22 -15.78 0.72
CA ILE A 30 8.27 -17.14 1.25
C ILE A 30 9.58 -17.27 2.04
N ASP A 31 9.48 -17.64 3.31
CA ASP A 31 10.66 -17.87 4.16
C ASP A 31 11.29 -19.26 3.94
N TRP A 32 12.34 -19.58 4.70
CA TRP A 32 13.01 -20.87 4.62
C TRP A 32 12.15 -22.04 5.11
N ASP A 33 11.14 -21.77 5.94
CA ASP A 33 10.21 -22.78 6.47
C ASP A 33 9.03 -23.04 5.53
N GLY A 34 8.88 -22.22 4.49
CA GLY A 34 7.84 -22.31 3.47
C GLY A 34 6.60 -21.50 3.80
N ASN A 35 6.63 -20.64 4.81
CA ASN A 35 5.51 -19.79 5.18
C ASN A 35 5.29 -18.71 4.11
N ILE A 36 4.08 -18.61 3.59
CA ILE A 36 3.74 -17.67 2.53
C ILE A 36 3.16 -16.41 3.15
N MET A 37 3.95 -15.33 3.11
CA MET A 37 3.65 -14.06 3.77
C MET A 37 3.37 -12.95 2.76
N PRO A 38 2.51 -11.98 3.08
CA PRO A 38 2.17 -10.90 2.16
C PRO A 38 3.36 -9.98 1.80
N CYS A 39 4.33 -9.85 2.70
CA CYS A 39 5.53 -9.03 2.58
C CYS A 39 6.58 -9.53 3.57
N VAL A 40 7.88 -9.33 3.30
CA VAL A 40 8.96 -9.65 4.26
C VAL A 40 8.82 -8.92 5.60
N PHE A 41 8.09 -7.79 5.64
CA PHE A 41 7.83 -7.03 6.86
C PHE A 41 6.49 -7.38 7.54
N ILE A 42 5.75 -8.36 7.00
CA ILE A 42 4.50 -8.85 7.57
C ILE A 42 4.76 -10.30 8.01
N PRO A 43 5.20 -10.53 9.27
CA PRO A 43 5.68 -11.83 9.75
C PRO A 43 4.52 -12.78 10.09
N TYR A 44 3.50 -12.82 9.25
CA TYR A 44 2.27 -13.58 9.45
C TYR A 44 1.84 -14.27 8.17
N TYR A 45 1.48 -15.53 8.30
CA TYR A 45 1.11 -16.39 7.18
C TYR A 45 -0.18 -17.15 7.47
N GLN A 46 -0.91 -17.49 6.40
CA GLN A 46 -2.11 -18.33 6.46
C GLN A 46 -1.84 -19.71 5.82
N ASP A 47 -1.00 -19.75 4.79
CA ASP A 47 -0.64 -20.97 4.07
C ASP A 47 0.86 -21.24 4.15
N ASN A 48 1.21 -22.52 4.24
CA ASN A 48 2.59 -23.00 4.10
C ASN A 48 2.72 -23.81 2.80
N LEU A 49 3.81 -23.57 2.08
CA LEU A 49 4.11 -24.18 0.78
C LEU A 49 4.09 -25.71 0.82
N LYS A 50 4.64 -26.30 1.88
CA LYS A 50 4.73 -27.76 2.05
C LYS A 50 3.33 -28.36 2.20
N ASP A 51 2.48 -27.71 2.99
CA ASP A 51 1.11 -28.15 3.23
C ASP A 51 0.25 -28.02 1.97
N LEU A 52 0.39 -26.93 1.21
CA LEU A 52 -0.33 -26.77 -0.05
C LEU A 52 -0.02 -27.92 -1.01
N TYR A 53 1.26 -28.19 -1.25
CA TYR A 53 1.67 -29.26 -2.16
C TYR A 53 1.28 -30.65 -1.64
N ALA A 54 1.37 -30.91 -0.34
CA ALA A 54 0.92 -32.17 0.25
C ALA A 54 -0.58 -32.42 0.04
N ASN A 55 -1.38 -31.36 -0.07
CA ASN A 55 -2.82 -31.41 -0.32
C ASN A 55 -3.21 -31.24 -1.81
N GLY A 56 -2.25 -31.33 -2.73
CA GLY A 56 -2.49 -31.20 -4.17
C GLY A 56 -2.87 -29.78 -4.63
N LYS A 57 -2.65 -28.77 -3.77
CA LYS A 57 -2.81 -27.35 -4.09
C LYS A 57 -1.51 -26.78 -4.67
N SER A 58 -1.55 -25.52 -5.07
CA SER A 58 -0.46 -24.76 -5.64
C SER A 58 -0.22 -23.46 -4.86
N ILE A 59 0.89 -22.77 -5.15
CA ILE A 59 1.16 -21.43 -4.59
C ILE A 59 0.04 -20.45 -4.96
N MET A 60 -0.59 -20.62 -6.12
CA MET A 60 -1.68 -19.74 -6.55
C MET A 60 -2.86 -19.80 -5.59
N ASP A 61 -3.13 -20.95 -4.97
CA ASP A 61 -4.20 -21.08 -3.97
C ASP A 61 -3.95 -20.16 -2.76
N ALA A 62 -2.69 -19.99 -2.34
CA ALA A 62 -2.32 -19.06 -1.27
C ALA A 62 -2.65 -17.60 -1.63
N MET A 63 -2.57 -17.23 -2.91
CA MET A 63 -2.89 -15.87 -3.37
C MET A 63 -4.37 -15.53 -3.19
N PHE A 64 -5.23 -16.55 -3.03
CA PHE A 64 -6.66 -16.41 -2.79
C PHE A 64 -7.06 -16.60 -1.32
N SER A 65 -6.09 -16.77 -0.42
CA SER A 65 -6.34 -16.76 1.03
C SER A 65 -6.93 -15.43 1.50
N ASP A 66 -7.62 -15.47 2.65
CA ASP A 66 -8.24 -14.29 3.26
C ASP A 66 -7.21 -13.19 3.52
N LEU A 67 -6.05 -13.54 4.06
CA LEU A 67 -4.98 -12.58 4.34
C LEU A 67 -4.53 -11.82 3.09
N PHE A 68 -4.41 -12.52 1.96
CA PHE A 68 -4.01 -11.93 0.69
C PHE A 68 -5.14 -11.13 0.02
N THR A 69 -6.35 -11.71 -0.03
CA THR A 69 -7.50 -11.09 -0.71
C THR A 69 -8.00 -9.85 0.02
N LYS A 70 -8.10 -9.88 1.36
CA LYS A 70 -8.46 -8.72 2.18
C LYS A 70 -7.39 -7.64 2.14
N GLY A 71 -6.11 -8.01 2.14
CA GLY A 71 -5.01 -7.07 1.94
C GLY A 71 -5.09 -6.32 0.61
N ARG A 72 -5.34 -7.04 -0.50
CA ARG A 72 -5.54 -6.38 -1.82
C ARG A 72 -6.81 -5.53 -1.89
N ALA A 73 -7.90 -5.96 -1.24
CA ALA A 73 -9.12 -5.17 -1.15
C ALA A 73 -8.85 -3.85 -0.41
N TRP A 74 -8.17 -3.92 0.73
CA TRP A 74 -7.74 -2.74 1.47
C TRP A 74 -6.85 -1.82 0.62
N GLN A 75 -5.85 -2.34 -0.09
CA GLN A 75 -4.98 -1.53 -0.95
C GLN A 75 -5.79 -0.76 -2.01
N LYS A 76 -6.78 -1.43 -2.64
CA LYS A 76 -7.64 -0.79 -3.64
C LYS A 76 -8.44 0.37 -3.03
N ASP A 77 -9.04 0.15 -1.87
CA ASP A 77 -9.90 1.12 -1.20
C ASP A 77 -9.08 2.26 -0.55
N ASN A 78 -7.84 1.98 -0.14
CA ASN A 78 -6.96 2.95 0.52
C ASN A 78 -6.26 3.86 -0.49
N PHE A 79 -5.79 3.36 -1.64
CA PHE A 79 -5.06 4.21 -2.60
C PHE A 79 -5.94 4.94 -3.61
N THR A 80 -7.21 4.53 -3.76
CA THR A 80 -8.13 5.14 -4.73
C THR A 80 -9.31 5.79 -4.00
N LYS A 81 -9.45 7.12 -4.09
CA LYS A 81 -10.63 7.84 -3.61
C LYS A 81 -11.84 7.53 -4.52
N LYS A 82 -13.06 7.67 -3.98
CA LYS A 82 -14.32 7.38 -4.70
C LYS A 82 -14.56 8.30 -5.91
N ASP A 83 -13.95 9.48 -5.91
CA ASP A 83 -13.96 10.45 -7.00
C ASP A 83 -12.85 10.19 -8.04
N GLY A 84 -12.08 9.11 -7.88
CA GLY A 84 -10.97 8.74 -8.75
C GLY A 84 -9.64 9.42 -8.41
N LYS A 85 -9.58 10.29 -7.41
CA LYS A 85 -8.31 10.89 -6.95
C LYS A 85 -7.46 9.88 -6.18
N VAL A 86 -6.14 10.01 -6.23
CA VAL A 86 -5.21 9.14 -5.50
C VAL A 86 -5.06 9.65 -4.06
N ARG A 87 -4.98 8.76 -3.06
CA ARG A 87 -4.65 9.15 -1.67
C ARG A 87 -3.15 9.36 -1.50
N ASN A 88 -2.73 9.83 -0.32
CA ASN A 88 -1.33 9.96 0.04
C ASN A 88 -0.58 8.63 -0.18
N LEU A 89 0.28 8.59 -1.19
CA LEU A 89 1.09 7.40 -1.50
C LEU A 89 2.42 7.37 -0.73
N MET A 90 2.74 8.40 0.05
CA MET A 90 3.93 8.42 0.89
C MET A 90 3.77 7.60 2.17
N MET A 91 2.55 7.13 2.46
CA MET A 91 2.22 6.21 3.55
C MET A 91 1.60 4.91 3.02
N PRO A 92 2.31 4.15 2.16
CA PRO A 92 1.72 3.03 1.45
C PRO A 92 1.66 1.73 2.27
N CYS A 93 2.48 1.58 3.30
CA CYS A 93 2.67 0.30 3.96
C CYS A 93 1.45 -0.08 4.78
N LEU A 94 0.90 -1.27 4.51
CA LEU A 94 -0.22 -1.83 5.27
C LEU A 94 0.16 -1.99 6.76
N VAL A 95 1.37 -2.44 7.09
CA VAL A 95 1.76 -2.79 8.47
C VAL A 95 2.43 -1.65 9.25
N ARG A 96 3.06 -0.68 8.58
CA ARG A 96 3.86 0.38 9.23
C ARG A 96 3.29 1.78 9.16
N ASP A 97 2.39 2.04 8.21
CA ASP A 97 1.82 3.37 8.00
C ASP A 97 0.29 3.34 8.18
N ASN A 98 -0.29 2.14 8.32
CA ASN A 98 -1.71 1.87 8.47
C ASN A 98 -1.93 0.64 9.39
N HIS A 99 -1.17 0.57 10.47
CA HIS A 99 -1.06 -0.57 11.39
C HIS A 99 -2.41 -1.01 11.95
N LYS A 100 -3.29 -0.06 12.29
CA LYS A 100 -4.64 -0.36 12.80
C LYS A 100 -5.45 -1.22 11.83
N ASP A 101 -5.41 -0.87 10.54
CA ASP A 101 -6.12 -1.60 9.49
C ASP A 101 -5.49 -2.98 9.29
N PHE A 102 -4.16 -3.07 9.35
CA PHE A 102 -3.45 -4.34 9.31
C PHE A 102 -3.89 -5.29 10.43
N VAL A 103 -3.92 -4.82 11.68
CA VAL A 103 -4.36 -5.63 12.83
C VAL A 103 -5.81 -6.08 12.66
N SER A 104 -6.69 -5.19 12.20
CA SER A 104 -8.08 -5.50 11.89
C SER A 104 -8.21 -6.59 10.84
N ILE A 105 -7.46 -6.49 9.74
CA ILE A 105 -7.44 -7.49 8.66
C ILE A 105 -6.95 -8.84 9.20
N VAL A 106 -5.78 -8.88 9.85
CA VAL A 106 -5.20 -10.12 10.36
C VAL A 106 -6.12 -10.81 11.36
N LYS A 107 -6.66 -10.08 12.34
CA LYS A 107 -7.59 -10.64 13.35
C LYS A 107 -8.91 -11.13 12.73
N SER A 108 -9.29 -10.63 11.55
CA SER A 108 -10.47 -11.10 10.82
C SER A 108 -10.23 -12.36 9.98
N CYS A 109 -8.98 -12.78 9.77
CA CYS A 109 -8.63 -13.93 8.95
C CYS A 109 -8.51 -15.18 9.83
N GLU A 110 -9.16 -16.26 9.42
CA GLU A 110 -9.03 -17.54 10.14
C GLU A 110 -7.69 -18.22 9.83
N GLY A 111 -7.06 -18.79 10.87
CA GLY A 111 -5.87 -19.64 10.71
C GLY A 111 -4.56 -18.90 10.46
N VAL A 112 -4.52 -17.57 10.61
CA VAL A 112 -3.27 -16.80 10.53
C VAL A 112 -2.37 -17.12 11.73
N LYS A 113 -1.08 -17.29 11.47
CA LYS A 113 -0.04 -17.59 12.45
C LYS A 113 1.13 -16.63 12.28
N GLY A 114 1.83 -16.32 13.37
CA GLY A 114 3.14 -15.68 13.31
C GLY A 114 4.18 -16.63 12.74
N GLU A 115 5.13 -16.11 11.95
CA GLU A 115 6.25 -16.91 11.41
C GLU A 115 7.07 -17.57 12.52
N ASP A 116 7.14 -16.92 13.69
CA ASP A 116 7.79 -17.41 14.89
C ASP A 116 7.02 -17.00 16.19
N GLN A 117 7.63 -17.28 17.34
CA GLN A 117 7.08 -16.92 18.64
C GLN A 117 7.04 -15.40 18.85
N ALA A 118 8.04 -14.66 18.37
CA ALA A 118 8.10 -13.22 18.55
C ALA A 118 6.99 -12.51 17.77
N ALA A 119 6.73 -12.93 16.53
CA ALA A 119 5.58 -12.47 15.75
C ALA A 119 4.26 -12.82 16.44
N THR A 120 4.15 -14.03 16.99
CA THR A 120 2.95 -14.45 17.75
C THR A 120 2.74 -13.58 19.00
N ASP A 121 3.79 -13.28 19.74
CA ASP A 121 3.71 -12.44 20.94
C ASP A 121 3.38 -10.99 20.57
N ALA A 122 3.97 -10.47 19.49
CA ALA A 122 3.70 -9.12 18.98
C ALA A 122 2.23 -8.94 18.56
N LEU A 123 1.63 -9.95 17.91
CA LEU A 123 0.21 -9.92 17.50
C LEU A 123 -0.78 -9.90 18.68
N ASN A 124 -0.33 -10.33 19.85
CA ASN A 124 -1.14 -10.39 21.07
C ASN A 124 -0.77 -9.28 22.06
N SER A 125 0.11 -8.35 21.69
CA SER A 125 0.54 -7.24 22.53
C SER A 125 -0.24 -5.97 22.21
N ASP A 126 -1.14 -5.59 23.11
CA ASP A 126 -1.90 -4.34 22.98
C ASP A 126 -0.98 -3.11 23.01
N GLU A 127 0.11 -3.14 23.79
CA GLU A 127 1.11 -2.08 23.87
C GLU A 127 1.86 -1.90 22.55
N TYR A 128 2.28 -3.01 21.93
CA TYR A 128 2.97 -2.99 20.63
C TYR A 128 2.09 -2.36 19.53
N HIS A 129 0.81 -2.73 19.50
CA HIS A 129 -0.14 -2.16 18.55
C HIS A 129 -0.40 -0.67 18.82
N ALA A 130 -0.55 -0.27 20.08
CA ALA A 130 -0.77 1.13 20.45
C ALA A 130 0.41 2.02 20.03
N ASP A 131 1.65 1.57 20.21
CA ASP A 131 2.84 2.32 19.82
C ASP A 131 2.92 2.51 18.30
N LEU A 132 2.60 1.47 17.52
CA LEU A 132 2.60 1.55 16.05
C LEU A 132 1.43 2.39 15.51
N GLU A 133 0.25 2.31 16.11
CA GLU A 133 -0.85 3.21 15.76
C GLU A 133 -0.51 4.67 16.08
N GLN A 134 0.18 4.94 17.19
CA GLN A 134 0.65 6.28 17.52
C GLN A 134 1.70 6.78 16.51
N PHE A 135 2.60 5.89 16.07
CA PHE A 135 3.57 6.20 15.01
C PHE A 135 2.86 6.57 13.70
N ASP A 136 1.84 5.82 13.28
CA ASP A 136 1.05 6.12 12.08
C ASP A 136 0.46 7.54 12.16
N GLU A 137 -0.17 7.88 13.30
CA GLU A 137 -0.81 9.19 13.50
C GLU A 137 0.20 10.34 13.50
N ASP A 138 1.41 10.12 14.03
CA ASP A 138 2.46 11.14 14.03
C ASP A 138 3.08 11.32 12.65
N LEU A 139 3.30 10.24 11.91
CA LEU A 139 3.77 10.28 10.53
C LEU A 139 2.74 10.99 9.63
N LYS A 140 1.46 10.66 9.79
CA LYS A 140 0.36 11.26 9.04
C LYS A 140 0.28 12.78 9.17
N LYS A 141 0.52 13.33 10.36
CA LYS A 141 0.56 14.79 10.60
C LYS A 141 1.65 15.50 9.80
N ILE A 142 2.68 14.78 9.38
CA ILE A 142 3.81 15.29 8.61
C ILE A 142 3.59 15.07 7.11
N GLU A 143 3.21 13.84 6.73
CA GLU A 143 3.14 13.43 5.34
C GLU A 143 1.88 13.94 4.63
N ASP A 144 0.73 14.03 5.30
CA ASP A 144 -0.51 14.50 4.65
C ASP A 144 -0.38 15.95 4.14
N PRO A 145 0.10 16.92 4.96
CA PRO A 145 0.32 18.29 4.46
C PRO A 145 1.34 18.36 3.32
N TYR A 146 2.41 17.58 3.40
CA TYR A 146 3.44 17.55 2.36
C TYR A 146 2.89 16.97 1.04
N TRP A 147 2.09 15.91 1.12
CA TRP A 147 1.39 15.32 -0.02
C TRP A 147 0.43 16.32 -0.66
N GLU A 148 -0.40 17.00 0.14
CA GLU A 148 -1.33 18.03 -0.33
C GLU A 148 -0.61 19.22 -0.99
N GLU A 149 0.58 19.59 -0.50
CA GLU A 149 1.36 20.69 -1.06
C GLU A 149 2.02 20.32 -2.39
N HIS A 150 2.57 19.10 -2.51
CA HIS A 150 3.47 18.74 -3.61
C HIS A 150 2.91 17.75 -4.63
N TYR A 151 1.88 16.98 -4.27
CA TYR A 151 1.38 15.86 -5.09
C TYR A 151 -0.11 15.96 -5.41
N GLU A 152 -0.94 16.53 -4.54
CA GLU A 152 -2.30 16.87 -4.94
C GLU A 152 -2.26 18.03 -5.94
N MET A 153 -2.64 17.75 -7.18
CA MET A 153 -2.91 18.79 -8.17
C MET A 153 -4.00 19.69 -7.57
N LYS A 154 -3.61 20.88 -7.10
CA LYS A 154 -4.56 21.96 -6.86
C LYS A 154 -5.25 22.17 -8.20
N ASP A 155 -6.57 22.00 -8.23
CA ASP A 155 -7.39 22.37 -9.37
C ASP A 155 -7.18 23.88 -9.58
N SER A 156 -6.18 24.23 -10.37
CA SER A 156 -5.87 25.62 -10.67
C SER A 156 -6.98 26.10 -11.59
N GLU A 157 -7.95 26.82 -11.04
CA GLU A 157 -8.88 27.69 -11.79
C GLU A 157 -8.11 28.67 -12.72
N GLU A 158 -6.78 28.79 -12.57
CA GLU A 158 -5.91 29.59 -13.44
C GLU A 158 -5.74 29.01 -14.86
N ASN A 159 -5.82 27.69 -15.06
CA ASN A 159 -5.60 27.07 -16.38
C ASN A 159 -6.79 27.24 -17.34
N SER A 160 -8.00 27.51 -16.85
CA SER A 160 -9.13 27.87 -17.72
C SER A 160 -9.03 29.31 -18.24
N SER A 161 -8.42 30.22 -17.48
CA SER A 161 -8.32 31.63 -17.87
C SER A 161 -7.24 31.92 -18.92
N GLU A 162 -6.15 31.12 -18.95
CA GLU A 162 -5.11 31.23 -19.98
C GLU A 162 -5.51 30.53 -21.29
N ALA A 163 -6.27 29.44 -21.21
CA ALA A 163 -6.83 28.76 -22.38
C ALA A 163 -7.91 29.62 -23.10
N GLU A 164 -8.75 30.33 -22.34
CA GLU A 164 -9.74 31.26 -22.92
C GLU A 164 -9.07 32.50 -23.55
N LYS A 165 -8.04 33.07 -22.92
CA LYS A 165 -7.30 34.23 -23.47
C LYS A 165 -6.46 33.90 -24.71
N SER A 166 -6.01 32.65 -24.86
CA SER A 166 -5.29 32.20 -26.05
C SER A 166 -6.23 31.81 -27.21
N ALA A 167 -7.46 31.39 -26.91
CA ALA A 167 -8.51 31.19 -27.92
C ALA A 167 -9.05 32.51 -28.51
N GLU A 168 -9.17 33.58 -27.70
CA GLU A 168 -9.61 34.91 -28.19
C GLU A 168 -8.52 35.64 -29.02
N LYS A 169 -7.24 35.38 -28.78
CA LYS A 169 -6.15 35.95 -29.60
C LYS A 169 -5.98 35.26 -30.95
N GLY A 170 -6.32 33.98 -31.05
CA GLY A 170 -6.21 33.21 -32.29
C GLY A 170 -7.26 33.56 -33.35
N THR A 171 -8.37 34.21 -32.98
CA THR A 171 -9.46 34.58 -33.89
C THR A 171 -9.34 36.01 -34.45
N MET A 172 -8.37 36.82 -33.99
CA MET A 172 -8.17 38.20 -34.47
C MET A 172 -7.05 38.36 -35.52
N GLU A 173 -6.35 37.28 -35.90
CA GLU A 173 -5.25 37.34 -36.90
C GLU A 173 -5.63 36.78 -38.29
N GLU A 174 -6.92 36.48 -38.56
CA GLU A 174 -7.40 35.97 -39.86
C GLU A 174 -8.33 36.92 -40.66
N GLU A 175 -8.32 38.23 -40.41
CA GLU A 175 -8.96 39.23 -41.31
C GLU A 175 -7.97 40.18 -41.99
#